data_AF-A0A1J5J417-F1
#
_entry.id   AF-A0A1J5J417-F1
#
_cell.length_a   1.000
_cell.length_b   1.000
_cell.length_c   1.000
_cell.angle_alpha   90.00
_cell.angle_beta   90.00
_cell.angle_gamma   90.00
#
_symmetry.space_group_name_H-M   'P 1'
#
loop_
_entity.id
_entity.type
_entity.pdbx_description
1 polymer ?
#
loop_
_entity_poly.entity_id
_entity_poly.type
_entity_poly.pdbx_seq_one_letter_code
_entity_poly.pdbx_strand_id
1 'polypeptide(L)' 'MVLIREQQQNPDCQFQAQVWMKKHSQQCGCFLTRKAAELWADTLKARIIAADTIKALRHPTGY' A
#
# COMPACT_ATOMS: atom_id res chain seq x y z
N MET A 1 2.59 -2.25 -7.10
CA MET A 1 1.53 -1.73 -7.97
C MET A 1 0.45 -1.16 -7.08
N VAL A 2 0.02 0.08 -7.31
CA VAL A 2 -1.07 0.72 -6.57
C VAL A 2 -2.26 0.77 -7.49
N LEU A 3 -3.42 0.31 -7.01
CA LEU A 3 -4.67 0.34 -7.74
C LEU A 3 -5.71 1.03 -6.87
N ILE A 4 -6.32 2.09 -7.38
CA ILE A 4 -7.40 2.79 -6.67
C ILE A 4 -8.67 2.59 -7.47
N ARG A 5 -9.65 1.98 -6.83
CA ARG A 5 -10.97 1.74 -7.40
C ARG A 5 -11.96 2.67 -6.71
N GLU A 6 -12.70 3.42 -7.51
CA GLU A 6 -13.93 4.05 -7.03
C GLU A 6 -14.99 2.96 -6.84
N GLN A 7 -15.63 2.98 -5.68
CA GLN A 7 -16.63 2.01 -5.23
C GLN A 7 -17.96 2.76 -5.13
N GLN A 8 -18.57 2.99 -6.29
CA GLN A 8 -19.77 3.82 -6.44
C GLN A 8 -21.01 3.24 -5.73
N GLN A 9 -20.96 1.95 -5.32
CA GLN A 9 -22.05 1.23 -4.64
C GLN A 9 -21.83 1.04 -3.14
N ASN A 10 -20.72 1.50 -2.55
CA ASN A 10 -20.45 1.35 -1.13
C ASN A 10 -20.34 2.71 -0.43
N PRO A 11 -21.37 3.15 0.33
CA PRO A 11 -21.34 4.46 0.99
C PRO A 11 -20.26 4.57 2.06
N ASP A 12 -19.88 3.46 2.69
CA ASP A 12 -18.80 3.41 3.71
C ASP A 12 -17.39 3.46 3.10
N CYS A 13 -17.26 3.22 1.79
CA CYS A 13 -15.97 3.15 1.11
C CYS A 13 -16.10 3.66 -0.31
N GLN A 14 -15.98 4.97 -0.53
CA GLN A 14 -16.06 5.56 -1.87
C GLN A 14 -14.84 5.26 -2.74
N PHE A 15 -13.65 5.16 -2.15
CA PHE A 15 -12.40 4.86 -2.84
C PHE A 15 -11.66 3.76 -2.11
N GLN A 16 -11.45 2.63 -2.79
CA GLN A 16 -10.65 1.53 -2.29
C GLN A 16 -9.25 1.57 -2.90
N ALA A 17 -8.23 1.76 -2.05
CA ALA A 17 -6.83 1.60 -2.43
C ALA A 17 -6.39 0.16 -2.22
N GLN A 18 -5.72 -0.42 -3.21
CA GLN A 18 -5.10 -1.74 -3.15
C GLN A 18 -3.61 -1.59 -3.49
N VAL A 19 -2.75 -2.05 -2.60
CA VAL A 19 -1.30 -2.02 -2.76
C VAL A 19 -0.79 -3.44 -2.88
N TRP A 20 -0.27 -3.78 -4.05
CA TRP A 20 0.44 -5.03 -4.32
C TRP A 20 1.95 -4.81 -4.29
N MET A 21 2.65 -5.58 -3.46
CA MET A 21 4.10 -5.59 -3.38
C MET A 21 4.58 -7.03 -3.62
N LYS A 22 5.57 -7.23 -4.50
CA LYS A 22 5.97 -8.57 -4.97
C LYS A 22 6.34 -9.56 -3.85
N LYS A 23 6.75 -9.07 -2.68
CA LYS A 23 7.15 -9.87 -1.51
C LYS A 23 6.21 -9.76 -0.30
N HIS A 24 5.12 -8.98 -0.41
CA HIS A 24 4.19 -8.76 0.70
C HIS A 24 2.75 -9.04 0.29
N SER A 25 1.92 -9.39 1.26
CA SER A 25 0.49 -9.58 1.06
C SER A 25 -0.16 -8.32 0.48
N GLN A 26 -1.22 -8.53 -0.31
CA GLN A 26 -2.06 -7.44 -0.79
C GLN A 26 -2.66 -6.68 0.40
N GLN A 27 -2.43 -5.38 0.45
CA GLN A 27 -3.02 -4.50 1.45
C GLN A 27 -4.12 -3.65 0.82
N CYS A 28 -5.28 -3.65 1.46
CA CYS A 28 -6.44 -2.87 1.00
C CYS A 28 -6.82 -1.83 2.06
N GLY A 29 -7.25 -0.65 1.62
CA GLY A 29 -7.75 0.41 2.48
C GLY A 29 -8.95 1.10 1.84
N CYS A 30 -9.88 1.56 2.67
CA CYS A 30 -11.10 2.25 2.26
C CYS A 30 -11.04 3.72 2.67
N PHE A 31 -11.39 4.60 1.74
CA PHE A 31 -11.25 6.04 1.89
C PHE A 31 -12.45 6.77 1.31
N LEU A 32 -12.75 7.93 1.90
CA LEU A 32 -13.82 8.82 1.44
C LEU A 32 -13.39 9.69 0.26
N THR A 33 -12.08 9.87 0.05
CA THR A 33 -11.57 10.67 -1.06
C THR A 33 -10.45 9.92 -1.79
N ARG A 34 -10.39 10.12 -3.12
CA ARG A 34 -9.32 9.58 -3.95
C ARG A 34 -7.93 10.02 -3.46
N LYS A 35 -7.79 11.29 -3.08
CA LYS A 35 -6.52 11.85 -2.60
C LYS A 35 -6.04 11.16 -1.32
N ALA A 36 -6.94 10.83 -0.40
CA ALA A 36 -6.59 10.07 0.79
C ALA A 36 -6.16 8.63 0.45
N ALA A 37 -6.86 7.98 -0.49
CA ALA A 37 -6.49 6.66 -1.00
C ALA A 37 -5.09 6.65 -1.65
N GLU A 38 -4.79 7.66 -2.47
CA GLU A 38 -3.47 7.86 -3.10
C GLU A 38 -2.37 8.06 -2.05
N LEU A 39 -2.58 9.02 -1.14
CA LEU A 39 -1.58 9.38 -0.14
C LEU A 39 -1.31 8.23 0.84
N TRP A 40 -2.35 7.49 1.23
CA TRP A 40 -2.19 6.28 2.03
C TRP A 40 -1.40 5.20 1.28
N ALA A 41 -1.73 4.95 0.01
CA ALA A 41 -1.07 3.92 -0.78
C ALA A 41 0.42 4.22 -1.00
N ASP A 42 0.77 5.47 -1.31
CA ASP A 42 2.16 5.90 -1.44
C ASP A 42 2.91 5.81 -0.11
N THR A 43 2.29 6.27 0.99
CA THR A 43 2.89 6.18 2.33
C THR A 43 3.13 4.72 2.73
N LEU A 44 2.17 3.83 2.48
CA LEU A 44 2.29 2.41 2.77
C LEU A 44 3.41 1.76 1.96
N LYS A 45 3.46 2.05 0.66
CA LYS A 45 4.53 1.57 -0.22
C LYS A 45 5.91 2.02 0.26
N ALA A 46 6.06 3.30 0.61
CA ALA A 46 7.31 3.84 1.14
C ALA A 46 7.73 3.16 2.45
N ARG A 47 6.79 2.93 3.37
CA ARG A 47 7.05 2.22 4.64
C ARG A 47 7.50 0.78 4.42
N ILE A 48 6.86 0.07 3.50
CA ILE A 48 7.24 -1.32 3.17
C ILE A 48 8.64 -1.36 2.57
N ILE A 49 8.94 -0.49 1.60
CA ILE A 49 10.29 -0.40 0.99
C ILE A 49 11.35 -0.08 2.05
N ALA A 50 11.06 0.89 2.93
CA ALA A 50 11.97 1.25 4.02
C ALA A 50 12.20 0.06 4.98
N ALA A 51 11.13 -0.66 5.35
CA ALA A 51 11.23 -1.84 6.21
C ALA A 51 12.04 -2.98 5.54
N ASP A 52 11.81 -3.26 4.26
CA ASP A 52 12.61 -4.22 3.49
C ASP A 52 14.07 -3.81 3.41
N THR A 53 14.34 -2.53 3.17
CA THR A 53 15.71 -1.99 3.09
C THR A 53 16.41 -2.14 4.43
N ILE A 54 15.75 -1.76 5.54
CA ILE A 54 16.28 -1.95 6.89
C ILE A 54 16.52 -3.43 7.18
N LYS A 55 15.61 -4.33 6.76
CA LYS A 55 15.78 -5.78 6.94
C LYS A 55 16.98 -6.31 6.16
N ALA A 56 17.18 -5.86 4.92
CA ALA A 56 18.34 -6.21 4.09
C ALA A 56 19.65 -5.65 4.65
N LEU A 57 19.63 -4.48 5.30
CA LEU A 57 20.79 -3.91 5.98
C LEU A 57 21.10 -4.62 7.31
N ARG A 58 20.08 -5.07 8.06
CA ARG A 58 20.24 -5.78 9.34
C ARG A 58 20.66 -7.24 9.16
N HIS A 59 20.21 -7.88 8.09
CA HIS A 59 20.73 -9.16 7.62
C HIS A 59 21.35 -8.92 6.26
N PRO A 60 22.60 -8.41 6.18
CA PRO A 60 23.33 -8.48 4.94
C PRO A 60 23.43 -9.97 4.64
N THR A 61 22.68 -10.42 3.64
CA THR A 61 22.74 -11.81 3.20
C THR A 61 24.18 -12.07 2.78
N GLY A 62 24.95 -12.67 3.69
CA GLY A 62 26.11 -13.46 3.33
C GLY A 62 25.60 -14.58 2.43
N TYR A 63 26.30 -14.75 1.32
CA TYR A 63 26.13 -15.79 0.30
C TYR A 63 25.85 -17.18 0.87
#